data_AF-A0AB39QAE9-F1
#
_entry.id   AF-A0AB39QAE9-F1
#
_cell.length_a   1.000
_cell.length_b   1.000
_cell.length_c   1.000
_cell.angle_alpha   90.00
_cell.angle_beta   90.00
_cell.angle_gamma   90.00
#
_symmetry.space_group_name_H-M   'P 1'
#
loop_
_entity.id
_entity.type
_entity.pdbx_description
1 polymer ?
#
loop_
_entity_poly.entity_id
_entity_poly.type
_entity_poly.pdbx_seq_one_letter_code
_entity_poly.pdbx_strand_id
1 'polypeptide(L)'
;MSVVVVGAGIDGASVAHHLARCGAPVPLIDRATAPAPGVTGGSFAWIGGWGGDWPGGAEDLRGSVLADYRRLEAARPGRTRLDTHTPAVRRARGCRRLR
;
A
#
# COMPACT_ATOMS: atom_id res chain seq x y z
N MET A 1 25.86 -9.85 -1.95
CA MET A 1 25.28 -8.50 -2.14
C MET A 1 24.33 -8.23 -0.99
N SER A 2 24.49 -7.13 -0.25
CA SER A 2 23.58 -6.73 0.84
C SER A 2 22.70 -5.58 0.36
N VAL A 3 21.39 -5.66 0.62
CA VAL A 3 20.42 -4.61 0.26
C VAL A 3 19.80 -4.10 1.55
N VAL A 4 19.84 -2.79 1.75
CA VAL A 4 19.17 -2.10 2.86
C VAL A 4 18.01 -1.31 2.28
N VAL A 5 16.84 -1.42 2.91
CA VAL A 5 15.65 -0.66 2.53
C VAL A 5 15.40 0.42 3.58
N VAL A 6 15.24 1.66 3.12
CA VAL A 6 14.96 2.81 3.98
C VAL A 6 13.53 3.30 3.69
N GLY A 7 12.70 3.30 4.72
CA GLY A 7 11.27 3.62 4.67
C GLY A 7 10.39 2.38 4.75
N ALA A 8 9.63 2.24 5.83
CA ALA A 8 8.63 1.20 6.08
C ALA A 8 7.21 1.63 5.64
N GLY A 9 7.12 2.43 4.57
CA GLY A 9 5.87 2.63 3.81
C GLY A 9 5.54 1.40 2.95
N ILE A 10 4.43 1.45 2.22
CA ILE A 10 3.95 0.29 1.43
C ILE A 10 4.98 -0.19 0.39
N ASP A 11 5.65 0.73 -0.30
CA ASP A 11 6.64 0.37 -1.32
C ASP A 11 7.88 -0.26 -0.70
N GLY A 12 8.45 0.37 0.33
CA GLY A 12 9.63 -0.18 1.02
C GLY A 12 9.35 -1.51 1.72
N ALA A 13 8.17 -1.66 2.36
CA ALA A 13 7.73 -2.92 2.93
C ALA A 13 7.56 -4.02 1.84
N SER A 14 7.04 -3.65 0.66
CA SER A 14 6.90 -4.56 -0.48
C SER A 14 8.27 -5.03 -1.01
N VAL A 15 9.19 -4.09 -1.26
CA VAL A 15 10.55 -4.41 -1.73
C VAL A 15 11.28 -5.31 -0.72
N ALA A 16 11.27 -4.94 0.57
CA ALA A 16 11.89 -5.74 1.62
C ALA A 16 11.28 -7.14 1.70
N HIS A 17 9.95 -7.23 1.57
CA HIS A 17 9.25 -8.51 1.56
C HIS A 17 9.67 -9.41 0.39
N HIS A 18 9.71 -8.88 -0.83
CA HIS A 18 10.06 -9.65 -2.02
C HIS A 18 11.53 -10.11 -1.99
N LEU A 19 12.45 -9.23 -1.58
CA LEU A 19 13.86 -9.60 -1.43
C LEU A 19 14.08 -10.63 -0.33
N ALA A 20 13.40 -10.51 0.82
CA ALA A 20 13.48 -11.51 1.89
C ALA A 20 12.95 -12.88 1.44
N ARG A 21 11.90 -12.93 0.60
CA ARG A 21 11.42 -14.18 -0.01
C ARG A 21 12.43 -14.84 -0.96
N CYS A 22 13.34 -14.05 -1.53
CA CYS A 22 14.45 -14.56 -2.35
C CYS A 22 15.66 -15.00 -1.51
N GLY A 23 15.55 -15.02 -0.18
CA GLY A 23 16.63 -15.45 0.73
C GLY A 23 17.66 -14.37 1.05
N ALA A 24 17.44 -13.13 0.63
CA ALA A 24 18.34 -12.03 0.98
C ALA A 24 18.09 -11.56 2.42
N PRO A 25 19.15 -11.31 3.22
CA PRO A 25 19.03 -10.58 4.47
C PRO A 25 18.83 -9.09 4.18
N VAL A 26 17.65 -8.55 4.49
CA VAL A 26 17.26 -7.18 4.12
C VAL A 26 16.90 -6.40 5.38
N PRO A 27 17.81 -5.58 5.91
CA PRO A 27 17.48 -4.61 6.94
C PRO A 27 16.48 -3.58 6.39
N LEU A 28 15.33 -3.45 7.05
CA LEU A 28 14.34 -2.42 6.79
C LEU A 28 14.37 -1.40 7.94
N ILE A 29 14.67 -0.14 7.61
CA ILE A 29 14.85 0.93 8.59
C ILE A 29 13.83 2.02 8.29
N ASP A 30 13.11 2.49 9.32
CA ASP A 30 12.25 3.67 9.24
C ASP A 30 12.56 4.61 10.41
N ARG A 31 12.21 5.89 10.26
CA ARG A 31 12.32 6.88 11.33
C ARG A 31 11.32 6.60 12.45
N ALA A 32 10.12 6.11 12.13
CA ALA A 32 9.11 5.78 13.11
C ALA A 32 9.28 4.34 13.62
N THR A 33 8.76 4.09 14.82
CA THR A 33 8.77 2.74 15.43
C THR A 33 7.71 1.81 14.83
N ALA A 34 6.60 2.38 14.32
CA ALA A 34 5.55 1.65 13.64
C ALA A 34 5.68 1.80 12.12
N PRO A 35 5.32 0.78 11.31
CA PRO A 35 5.31 0.88 9.86
C PRO A 35 4.20 1.82 9.38
N ALA A 36 4.31 2.25 8.12
CA ALA A 36 3.36 3.12 7.44
C ALA A 36 3.05 4.47 8.15
N PRO A 37 4.00 5.16 8.82
CA PRO A 37 3.69 6.39 9.55
C PRO A 37 3.34 7.58 8.64
N GLY A 38 3.75 7.52 7.37
CA GLY A 38 3.57 8.59 6.38
C GLY A 38 2.33 8.40 5.52
N VAL A 39 2.48 8.65 4.20
CA VAL A 39 1.39 8.61 3.21
C VAL A 39 0.62 7.29 3.26
N THR A 40 1.31 6.17 3.45
CA THR A 40 0.66 4.85 3.53
C THR A 40 -0.40 4.78 4.64
N GLY A 41 -0.07 5.20 5.86
CA GLY A 41 -1.01 5.19 6.98
C GLY A 41 -2.09 6.26 6.90
N GLY A 42 -1.79 7.39 6.23
CA GLY A 42 -2.77 8.44 5.94
C GLY A 42 -3.67 8.18 4.73
N SER A 43 -3.50 7.05 4.03
CA SER A 43 -4.26 6.76 2.81
C SER A 43 -5.70 6.35 3.10
N PHE A 44 -6.56 6.43 2.07
CA PHE A 44 -7.93 5.92 2.13
C PHE A 44 -8.00 4.38 2.01
N ALA A 45 -6.85 3.70 1.89
CA ALA A 45 -6.73 2.25 1.71
C ALA A 45 -7.61 1.67 0.57
N TRP A 46 -7.87 2.47 -0.46
CA TRP A 46 -8.71 2.04 -1.58
C TRP A 46 -7.91 1.17 -2.56
N ILE A 47 -8.45 -0.01 -2.84
CA ILE A 47 -7.88 -0.99 -3.77
C ILE A 47 -8.92 -1.26 -4.87
N GLY A 48 -8.63 -0.86 -6.11
CA GLY A 48 -9.51 -1.10 -7.24
C GLY A 48 -9.12 -0.29 -8.48
N GLY A 49 -9.73 -0.63 -9.61
CA GLY A 49 -9.68 0.21 -10.80
C GLY A 49 -10.59 1.44 -10.62
N TRP A 50 -10.13 2.60 -11.06
CA TRP A 50 -11.00 3.78 -11.18
C TRP A 50 -11.64 3.81 -12.56
N GLY A 51 -12.92 4.17 -12.63
CA GLY A 51 -13.58 4.56 -13.88
C GLY A 51 -13.40 6.05 -14.13
N GLY A 52 -12.90 6.43 -15.30
CA GLY A 52 -12.77 7.82 -15.75
C GLY A 52 -11.46 8.12 -16.48
N ASP A 53 -11.49 9.18 -17.30
CA ASP A 53 -10.32 9.79 -17.93
C ASP A 53 -9.52 10.58 -16.87
N TRP A 54 -8.48 9.94 -16.33
CA TRP A 54 -7.48 10.61 -15.49
C TRP A 54 -6.25 10.83 -16.37
N PRO A 55 -5.64 12.03 -16.39
CA PRO A 55 -4.46 12.29 -17.20
C PRO A 55 -3.27 11.43 -16.74
N GLY A 56 -3.14 10.25 -17.35
CA GLY A 56 -1.93 9.45 -17.49
C GLY A 56 -1.36 8.72 -16.26
N GLY A 57 -0.43 7.79 -16.57
CA GLY A 57 0.65 7.30 -15.71
C GLY A 57 0.53 5.86 -15.22
N ALA A 58 -0.68 5.38 -14.91
CA ALA A 58 -0.89 4.08 -14.27
C ALA A 58 -1.95 3.21 -14.96
N GLU A 59 -2.36 3.56 -16.19
CA GLU A 59 -3.38 2.83 -16.94
C GLU A 59 -3.03 1.34 -17.08
N ASP A 60 -1.78 1.07 -17.47
CA ASP A 60 -1.25 -0.29 -17.61
C ASP A 60 -1.29 -1.11 -16.31
N LEU A 61 -1.28 -0.43 -15.15
CA LEU A 61 -1.35 -1.10 -13.84
C LEU A 61 -2.79 -1.37 -13.41
N ARG A 62 -3.78 -0.58 -13.88
CA ARG A 62 -5.19 -0.68 -13.41
C ARG A 62 -5.79 -2.06 -13.65
N GLY A 63 -5.46 -2.69 -14.77
CA GLY A 63 -5.97 -4.02 -15.12
C GLY A 63 -5.54 -5.12 -14.16
N SER A 64 -4.36 -5.00 -13.54
CA SER A 64 -3.80 -6.04 -12.67
C SER A 64 -4.06 -5.83 -11.17
N VAL A 65 -4.37 -4.60 -10.72
CA VAL A 65 -4.46 -4.24 -9.28
C VAL A 65 -5.25 -5.25 -8.44
N LEU A 66 -6.46 -5.63 -8.88
CA LEU A 66 -7.30 -6.55 -8.11
C LEU A 66 -6.74 -7.98 -8.10
N ALA A 67 -6.13 -8.43 -9.21
CA ALA A 67 -5.51 -9.74 -9.28
C ALA A 67 -4.26 -9.79 -8.38
N ASP A 68 -3.44 -8.75 -8.41
CA ASP A 68 -2.24 -8.64 -7.58
C ASP A 68 -2.56 -8.59 -6.09
N TYR A 69 -3.61 -7.84 -5.70
CA TYR A 69 -4.02 -7.79 -4.31
C TYR A 69 -4.58 -9.14 -3.83
N ARG A 70 -5.39 -9.83 -4.64
CA ARG A 70 -5.86 -11.20 -4.31
C ARG A 70 -4.70 -12.18 -4.18
N ARG A 71 -3.66 -12.06 -5.01
CA ARG A 71 -2.43 -12.88 -4.88
C ARG A 71 -1.74 -12.63 -3.54
N LEU A 72 -1.68 -11.37 -3.11
CA LEU A 72 -1.13 -11.01 -1.80
C LEU A 72 -1.96 -11.58 -0.65
N GLU A 73 -3.29 -11.52 -0.74
CA GLU A 73 -4.19 -12.11 0.27
C GLU A 73 -4.00 -13.61 0.39
N ALA A 74 -3.93 -14.32 -0.73
CA ALA A 74 -3.69 -15.77 -0.76
C ALA A 74 -2.33 -16.13 -0.13
N ALA A 75 -1.31 -15.30 -0.34
CA ALA A 75 0.00 -15.49 0.28
C ALA A 75 0.03 -15.16 1.79
N ARG A 76 -0.97 -14.43 2.31
CA ARG A 76 -1.06 -13.99 3.71
C ARG A 76 -2.49 -14.03 4.26
N PRO A 77 -3.05 -15.23 4.45
CA PRO A 77 -4.39 -15.38 4.99
C PRO A 77 -4.51 -14.71 6.38
N GLY A 78 -5.61 -13.97 6.58
CA GLY A 78 -5.94 -13.32 7.86
C GLY A 78 -5.20 -12.02 8.16
N ARG A 79 -4.31 -11.53 7.28
CA ARG A 79 -3.59 -10.25 7.47
C ARG A 79 -4.02 -9.13 6.52
N THR A 80 -4.75 -9.46 5.47
CA THR A 80 -5.26 -8.53 4.45
C THR A 80 -6.68 -8.97 4.09
N ARG A 81 -7.60 -8.00 3.98
CA ARG A 81 -8.97 -8.23 3.51
C ARG A 81 -9.34 -7.15 2.50
N LEU A 82 -9.74 -7.57 1.31
CA LEU A 82 -10.31 -6.74 0.26
C LEU A 82 -11.78 -6.53 0.61
N ASP A 83 -12.08 -5.39 1.21
CA ASP A 83 -13.46 -4.95 1.32
C ASP A 83 -13.86 -4.35 -0.03
N THR A 84 -14.41 -5.19 -0.92
CA THR A 84 -14.91 -4.76 -2.25
C THR A 84 -16.15 -3.89 -2.17
N HIS A 85 -16.69 -3.66 -0.97
CA HIS A 85 -17.71 -2.64 -0.77
C HIS A 85 -17.05 -1.29 -0.95
N THR A 86 -17.40 -0.56 -2.01
CA THR A 86 -17.04 0.84 -2.24
C THR A 86 -17.03 1.55 -0.88
N PRO A 87 -15.87 2.03 -0.39
CA PRO A 87 -15.87 2.73 0.87
C PRO A 87 -16.68 3.98 0.62
N ALA A 88 -17.89 4.05 1.21
CA ALA A 88 -18.58 5.30 1.38
C ALA A 88 -17.57 6.20 2.08
N VAL A 89 -17.01 7.15 1.31
CA VAL A 89 -16.00 8.12 1.73
C VAL A 89 -16.36 8.52 3.15
N ARG A 90 -15.59 8.02 4.14
CA ARG A 90 -15.80 8.37 5.53
C ARG A 90 -15.42 9.84 5.57
N ARG A 91 -16.41 10.72 5.41
CA ARG A 91 -16.27 12.18 5.43
C ARG A 91 -15.28 12.49 6.55
N ALA A 92 -14.17 13.12 6.16
CA ALA A 92 -13.18 13.63 7.09
C ALA A 92 -13.89 14.51 8.13
N ARG A 93 -14.27 13.92 9.27
CA ARG A 93 -14.63 14.67 10.46
C ARG A 93 -13.32 15.26 10.96
N GLY A 94 -13.10 16.54 10.70
CA GLY A 94 -12.00 17.27 11.33
C GLY A 94 -11.18 18.19 10.45
N CYS A 95 -11.69 18.75 9.35
CA CYS A 95 -11.12 20.00 8.84
C CYS A 95 -11.72 21.16 9.64
N ARG A 96 -11.18 21.41 10.85
CA ARG A 96 -11.40 22.71 11.52
C ARG A 96 -10.74 23.75 10.61
N ARG A 97 -11.59 24.58 10.01
CA ARG A 97 -11.18 25.84 9.37
C ARG A 97 -10.37 26.62 10.39
N LEU A 98 -9.06 26.72 10.19
CA LEU A 98 -8.29 27.83 10.74
C LEU A 98 -8.68 29.04 9.89
N ARG A 99 -9.47 29.92 10.50
CA ARG A 99 -9.56 31.32 10.09
C ARG A 99 -8.34 32.04 10.66
#